data_AF-A0A3B0Z6V6-F1
#
_entry.id   AF-A0A3B0Z6V6-F1
#
_cell.length_a   1.000
_cell.length_b   1.000
_cell.length_c   1.000
_cell.angle_alpha   90.00
_cell.angle_beta   90.00
_cell.angle_gamma   90.00
#
_symmetry.space_group_name_H-M   'P 1'
#
loop_
_entity.id
_entity.type
_entity.pdbx_description
1 polymer ?
#
loop_
_entity_poly.entity_id
_entity_poly.type
_entity_poly.pdbx_seq_one_letter_code
_entity_poly.pdbx_strand_id
1 'polypeptide(L)'
;MDVVTLSLLTMLELALVLGIAVFVLNRKRKQLQTQLQQLSTEPPAEPETFDSIASGYLPYLEKLILESRQQLESGESKEEPDSVLIAALNYRLSLLEAEMKVTERSNDYPENHWQHVVELFAPPEAHEPEPEPEPEDEPESEGDDPLIKAQARIKSLEKFRDHFFSMKKQLEALEASKQKLADQLETLLPEAERSEELQSLLDTMNTQRDRLQDELAQLESQSDELSRAASKNIPGEDELQRIEADSEEKASELTEQIDKQKKKIFELHHLVDDLHLESEKTEALQAKIDQFELANRDMNMCIQVLEEENQFLQGQIQSLLKLSEDQSVYDATGPQQLESLQAQLEEKDEQIKTLEEKYTAMEKEYLTLYEEANS
;
A
#
# COMPACT_ATOMS: atom_id res chain seq x y z
N MET A 1 14.48 17.22 57.42
CA MET A 1 13.83 17.86 56.26
C MET A 1 12.38 17.47 56.32
N ASP A 2 11.50 18.44 56.50
CA ASP A 2 10.09 18.18 56.76
C ASP A 2 9.40 17.68 55.49
N VAL A 3 8.38 16.83 55.65
CA VAL A 3 7.61 16.25 54.54
C VAL A 3 7.07 17.34 53.59
N VAL A 4 6.78 18.52 54.13
CA VAL A 4 6.35 19.71 53.39
C VAL A 4 7.44 20.24 52.46
N THR A 5 8.71 20.24 52.89
CA THR A 5 9.82 20.71 52.05
C THR A 5 10.12 19.74 50.92
N LEU A 6 9.95 18.43 51.15
CA LEU A 6 10.10 17.42 50.11
C LEU A 6 8.97 17.51 49.07
N SER A 7 7.73 17.70 49.51
CA SER A 7 6.57 17.86 48.63
C SER A 7 6.67 19.11 47.75
N LEU A 8 7.11 20.25 48.32
CA LEU A 8 7.36 21.47 47.54
C LEU A 8 8.45 21.29 46.47
N LEU A 9 9.51 20.56 46.80
CA LEU A 9 10.59 20.25 45.84
C LEU A 9 10.09 19.38 44.69
N THR A 10 9.30 18.34 44.98
CA THR A 10 8.71 17.48 43.93
C THR A 10 7.72 18.23 43.03
N MET A 11 6.94 19.16 43.59
CA MET A 11 6.02 19.99 42.80
C MET A 11 6.77 20.99 41.92
N LEU A 12 7.89 21.53 42.41
CA LEU A 12 8.74 22.43 41.64
C LEU A 12 9.44 21.70 40.48
N GLU A 13 9.92 20.47 40.71
CA GLU A 13 10.49 19.62 39.67
C GLU A 13 9.44 19.26 38.60
N LEU A 14 8.22 18.91 39.01
CA LEU A 14 7.12 18.61 38.08
C LEU A 14 6.75 19.83 37.22
N ALA A 15 6.69 21.02 37.83
CA ALA A 15 6.42 22.27 37.13
C ALA A 15 7.54 22.60 36.13
N LEU A 16 8.79 22.31 36.47
CA LEU A 16 9.95 22.52 35.59
C LEU A 16 9.91 21.57 34.38
N VAL A 17 9.57 20.29 34.59
CA VAL A 17 9.41 19.30 33.51
C VAL A 17 8.24 19.69 32.59
N LEU A 18 7.11 20.12 33.14
CA LEU A 18 5.98 20.63 32.35
C LEU A 18 6.37 21.89 31.55
N GLY A 19 7.14 22.81 32.14
CA GLY A 19 7.66 23.98 31.45
C GLY A 19 8.54 23.61 30.25
N ILE A 20 9.43 22.63 30.41
CA ILE A 20 10.28 22.12 29.32
C ILE A 20 9.42 21.45 28.25
N ALA A 21 8.43 20.64 28.63
CA ALA A 21 7.54 19.97 27.68
C ALA A 21 6.75 20.98 26.84
N VAL A 22 6.17 22.01 27.47
CA VAL A 22 5.47 23.10 26.77
C VAL A 22 6.42 23.87 25.86
N PHE A 23 7.66 24.13 26.30
CA PHE A 23 8.66 24.80 25.48
C PHE A 23 9.04 23.97 24.23
N VAL A 24 9.24 22.66 24.38
CA VAL A 24 9.54 21.75 23.26
C VAL A 24 8.37 21.66 22.29
N LEU A 25 7.13 21.55 22.80
CA LEU A 25 5.93 21.53 21.98
C LEU A 25 5.74 22.85 21.21
N ASN A 26 6.00 23.99 21.85
CA ASN A 26 5.89 25.29 21.21
C ASN A 26 7.00 25.51 20.16
N ARG A 27 8.21 24.99 20.41
CA ARG A 27 9.30 24.97 19.42
C ARG A 27 8.96 24.08 18.23
N LYS A 28 8.41 22.88 18.45
CA LYS A 28 7.93 22.00 17.37
C LYS A 28 6.77 22.63 16.60
N ARG A 29 5.85 23.31 17.27
CA ARG A 29 4.75 24.04 16.62
C ARG A 29 5.27 25.17 15.74
N LYS A 30 6.24 25.96 16.21
CA LYS A 30 6.91 26.98 15.39
C LYS A 30 7.64 26.37 14.21
N GLN A 31 8.33 25.24 14.41
CA GLN A 31 9.04 24.53 13.35
C GLN A 31 8.08 24.00 12.27
N LEU A 32 6.95 23.43 12.68
CA LEU A 32 5.86 23.01 11.80
C LEU A 32 5.21 24.20 11.09
N GLN A 33 5.04 25.34 11.76
CA GLN A 33 4.56 26.57 11.12
C GLN A 33 5.55 27.09 10.08
N THR A 34 6.86 27.06 10.35
CA THR A 34 7.86 27.42 9.33
C THR A 34 7.90 26.44 8.17
N GLN A 35 7.68 25.14 8.41
CA GLN A 35 7.57 24.14 7.35
C GLN A 35 6.30 24.32 6.51
N LEU A 36 5.15 24.56 7.14
CA LEU A 36 3.90 24.88 6.46
C LEU A 36 4.00 26.20 5.68
N GLN A 37 4.70 27.19 6.22
CA GLN A 37 4.92 28.45 5.52
C GLN A 37 5.88 28.26 4.33
N GLN A 38 6.89 27.40 4.43
CA GLN A 38 7.72 27.01 3.28
C GLN A 38 6.91 26.27 2.21
N LEU A 39 6.07 25.30 2.61
CA LEU A 39 5.12 24.60 1.72
C LEU A 39 4.06 25.52 1.11
N SER A 40 3.72 26.63 1.77
CA SER A 40 2.75 27.62 1.28
C SER A 40 3.40 28.75 0.46
N THR A 41 4.72 28.90 0.48
CA THR A 41 5.44 29.96 -0.26
C THR A 41 6.16 29.41 -1.49
N GLU A 42 6.26 28.09 -1.63
CA GLU A 42 6.50 27.48 -2.94
C GLU A 42 5.20 27.70 -3.75
N PRO A 43 5.23 28.46 -4.86
CA PRO A 43 4.05 28.59 -5.68
C PRO A 43 3.65 27.17 -6.09
N PRO A 44 2.38 26.76 -5.91
CA PRO A 44 1.95 25.54 -6.53
C PRO A 44 2.22 25.76 -8.03
N ALA A 45 3.09 24.93 -8.60
CA ALA A 45 2.82 24.52 -9.96
C ALA A 45 1.43 23.91 -9.87
N GLU A 46 0.42 24.70 -10.21
CA GLU A 46 -0.94 24.24 -10.34
C GLU A 46 -0.84 22.94 -11.14
N PRO A 47 -1.24 21.77 -10.60
CA PRO A 47 -1.72 20.76 -11.50
C PRO A 47 -2.93 21.43 -12.13
N GLU A 48 -2.75 21.94 -13.36
CA GLU A 48 -3.83 22.52 -14.15
C GLU A 48 -5.01 21.58 -13.98
N THR A 49 -5.96 22.05 -13.18
CA THR A 49 -7.28 21.46 -13.03
C THR A 49 -7.73 21.13 -14.43
N PHE A 50 -8.03 19.86 -14.68
CA PHE A 50 -8.59 19.34 -15.92
C PHE A 50 -9.49 20.40 -16.53
N ASP A 51 -8.98 21.10 -17.54
CA ASP A 51 -9.67 22.20 -18.17
C ASP A 51 -10.76 21.57 -19.04
N SER A 52 -11.88 21.32 -18.38
CA SER A 52 -13.14 20.86 -18.94
C SER A 52 -13.13 19.43 -19.49
N ILE A 53 -14.25 18.75 -19.26
CA ILE A 53 -14.70 17.51 -19.92
C ILE A 53 -14.69 17.62 -21.47
N ALA A 54 -14.41 18.81 -22.01
CA ALA A 54 -14.24 19.09 -23.43
C ALA A 54 -12.86 18.71 -24.01
N SER A 55 -11.83 18.54 -23.19
CA SER A 55 -10.50 18.12 -23.65
C SER A 55 -10.40 16.60 -23.53
N GLY A 56 -10.66 15.89 -24.63
CA GLY A 56 -10.67 14.42 -24.64
C GLY A 56 -9.34 13.78 -24.21
N TYR A 57 -9.32 12.45 -24.13
CA TYR A 57 -8.13 11.67 -23.75
C TYR A 57 -6.89 11.97 -24.62
N LEU A 58 -7.09 12.33 -25.89
CA LEU A 58 -6.02 12.65 -26.85
C LEU A 58 -5.19 13.89 -26.48
N PRO A 59 -5.78 15.09 -26.27
CA PRO A 59 -5.05 16.25 -25.76
C PRO A 59 -4.26 16.00 -24.46
N TYR A 60 -4.76 15.12 -23.60
CA TYR A 60 -4.06 14.74 -22.37
C TYR A 60 -2.79 13.93 -22.66
N LEU A 61 -2.86 12.95 -23.57
CA LEU A 61 -1.69 12.20 -24.00
C LEU A 61 -0.67 13.10 -24.72
N GLU A 62 -1.10 14.04 -25.56
CA GLU A 62 -0.22 15.02 -26.21
C GLU A 62 0.55 15.86 -25.17
N LYS A 63 -0.13 16.32 -24.12
CA LYS A 63 0.50 17.08 -23.03
C LYS A 63 1.54 16.25 -22.28
N LEU A 64 1.24 14.98 -21.96
CA LEU A 64 2.18 14.09 -21.28
C LEU A 64 3.40 13.74 -22.13
N ILE A 65 3.24 13.59 -23.44
CA ILE A 65 4.35 13.39 -24.37
C ILE A 65 5.26 14.62 -24.39
N LEU A 66 4.67 15.82 -24.46
CA LEU A 66 5.43 17.06 -24.49
C LEU A 66 6.21 17.29 -23.19
N GLU A 67 5.59 17.04 -22.03
CA GLU A 67 6.25 17.09 -20.73
C GLU A 67 7.41 16.09 -20.63
N SER A 68 7.19 14.85 -21.07
CA SER A 68 8.22 13.80 -21.04
C SER A 68 9.39 14.12 -21.98
N ARG A 69 9.16 14.77 -23.12
CA ARG A 69 10.21 15.28 -24.03
C ARG A 69 10.99 16.43 -23.41
N GLN A 70 10.31 17.37 -22.77
CA GLN A 70 10.96 18.48 -22.07
C GLN A 70 11.85 17.98 -20.92
N GLN A 71 11.39 16.96 -20.19
CA GLN A 71 12.19 16.30 -19.15
C GLN A 71 13.41 15.59 -19.74
N LEU A 72 13.27 14.91 -20.88
CA LEU A 72 14.38 14.27 -21.60
C LEU A 72 15.44 15.29 -22.04
N GLU A 73 15.04 16.39 -22.70
CA GLU A 73 15.94 17.48 -23.12
C GLU A 73 16.66 18.12 -21.91
N SER A 74 15.97 18.26 -20.78
CA SER A 74 16.57 18.76 -19.53
C SER A 74 17.49 17.74 -18.84
N GLY A 75 17.30 16.45 -19.09
CA GLY A 75 18.11 15.36 -18.56
C GLY A 75 19.40 15.14 -19.37
N GLU A 76 19.32 15.25 -20.69
CA GLU A 76 20.45 15.13 -21.62
C GLU A 76 21.41 16.33 -21.56
N SER A 77 20.91 17.50 -21.15
CA SER A 77 21.72 18.73 -21.02
C SER A 77 22.51 18.83 -19.70
N LYS A 78 22.39 17.85 -18.80
CA LYS A 78 23.18 17.79 -17.56
C LYS A 78 24.58 17.21 -17.82
N GLU A 79 25.59 17.75 -17.13
CA GLU A 79 27.00 17.32 -17.26
C GLU A 79 27.22 15.83 -16.92
N GLU A 80 26.36 15.24 -16.10
CA GLU A 80 26.25 13.79 -15.88
C GLU A 80 24.81 13.35 -16.20
N PRO A 81 24.55 12.85 -17.42
CA PRO A 81 23.24 12.32 -17.78
C PRO A 81 22.98 11.04 -16.98
N ASP A 82 21.91 11.03 -16.20
CA ASP A 82 21.43 9.84 -15.51
C ASP A 82 20.87 8.86 -16.55
N SER A 83 21.73 7.95 -17.00
CA SER A 83 21.46 7.01 -18.09
C SER A 83 20.20 6.17 -17.85
N VAL A 84 19.92 5.83 -16.59
CA VAL A 84 18.73 5.05 -16.20
C VAL A 84 17.46 5.90 -16.34
N LEU A 85 17.52 7.16 -15.91
CA LEU A 85 16.39 8.09 -16.02
C LEU A 85 16.10 8.46 -17.48
N ILE A 86 17.13 8.66 -18.30
CA ILE A 86 17.00 8.94 -19.73
C ILE A 86 16.42 7.73 -20.47
N ALA A 87 16.90 6.52 -20.15
CA ALA A 87 16.30 5.30 -20.69
C ALA A 87 14.82 5.19 -20.30
N ALA A 88 14.49 5.35 -19.02
CA ALA A 88 13.11 5.29 -18.54
C ALA A 88 12.19 6.33 -19.22
N LEU A 89 12.69 7.56 -19.45
CA LEU A 89 11.96 8.61 -20.16
C LEU A 89 11.75 8.25 -21.64
N ASN A 90 12.74 7.67 -22.31
CA ASN A 90 12.61 7.17 -23.69
C ASN A 90 11.58 6.03 -23.79
N TYR A 91 11.60 5.10 -22.84
CA TYR A 91 10.59 4.02 -22.75
C TYR A 91 9.19 4.58 -22.56
N ARG A 92 9.03 5.52 -21.61
CA ARG A 92 7.75 6.20 -21.34
C ARG A 92 7.25 6.95 -22.58
N LEU A 93 8.12 7.65 -23.30
CA LEU A 93 7.77 8.37 -24.52
C LEU A 93 7.28 7.42 -25.62
N SER A 94 7.99 6.32 -25.86
CA SER A 94 7.56 5.33 -26.86
C SER A 94 6.19 4.72 -26.52
N LEU A 95 5.94 4.46 -25.24
CA LEU A 95 4.65 3.94 -24.78
C LEU A 95 3.51 4.94 -24.99
N LEU A 96 3.70 6.20 -24.58
CA LEU A 96 2.69 7.25 -24.74
C LEU A 96 2.42 7.55 -26.22
N GLU A 97 3.43 7.49 -27.09
CA GLU A 97 3.26 7.64 -28.54
C GLU A 97 2.50 6.46 -29.17
N ALA A 98 2.72 5.23 -28.69
CA ALA A 98 1.96 4.05 -29.13
C ALA A 98 0.50 4.15 -28.69
N GLU A 99 0.26 4.56 -27.44
CA GLU A 99 -1.08 4.77 -26.89
C GLU A 99 -1.85 5.89 -27.61
N MET A 100 -1.18 6.99 -27.93
CA MET A 100 -1.76 8.07 -28.72
C MET A 100 -2.17 7.57 -30.12
N LYS A 101 -1.30 6.80 -30.80
CA LYS A 101 -1.63 6.21 -32.12
C LYS A 101 -2.81 5.24 -32.08
N VAL A 102 -2.97 4.47 -31.00
CA VAL A 102 -4.13 3.58 -30.83
C VAL A 102 -5.40 4.39 -30.58
N THR A 103 -5.30 5.42 -29.75
CA THR A 103 -6.41 6.30 -29.39
C THR A 103 -6.88 7.14 -30.58
N GLU A 104 -5.98 7.64 -31.42
CA GLU A 104 -6.31 8.36 -32.67
C GLU A 104 -7.02 7.46 -33.69
N ARG A 105 -6.67 6.17 -33.70
CA ARG A 105 -7.27 5.17 -34.62
C ARG A 105 -8.60 4.62 -34.11
N SER A 106 -8.89 4.72 -32.80
CA SER A 106 -9.97 3.98 -32.17
C SER A 106 -10.92 4.89 -31.41
N ASN A 107 -12.04 5.24 -32.04
CA ASN A 107 -13.24 5.68 -31.32
C ASN A 107 -14.13 4.49 -30.88
N ASP A 108 -13.81 3.25 -31.28
CA ASP A 108 -14.74 2.10 -31.23
C ASP A 108 -14.18 0.79 -30.62
N TYR A 109 -12.99 0.77 -29.99
CA TYR A 109 -12.38 -0.48 -29.51
C TYR A 109 -11.94 -0.43 -28.02
N PRO A 110 -12.88 -0.47 -27.05
CA PRO A 110 -12.53 -0.52 -25.63
C PRO A 110 -11.98 -1.88 -25.18
N GLU A 111 -12.39 -2.99 -25.82
CA GLU A 111 -12.10 -4.34 -25.29
C GLU A 111 -10.65 -4.82 -25.54
N ASN A 112 -9.99 -4.35 -26.62
CA ASN A 112 -8.63 -4.78 -26.99
C ASN A 112 -7.64 -3.60 -27.09
N HIS A 113 -7.96 -2.44 -26.51
CA HIS A 113 -7.14 -1.22 -26.57
C HIS A 113 -5.65 -1.51 -26.28
N TRP A 114 -5.38 -2.14 -25.13
CA TRP A 114 -4.02 -2.42 -24.68
C TRP A 114 -3.28 -3.45 -25.52
N GLN A 115 -3.98 -4.39 -26.16
CA GLN A 115 -3.34 -5.34 -27.08
C GLN A 115 -2.75 -4.62 -28.29
N HIS A 116 -3.48 -3.65 -28.84
CA HIS A 116 -2.99 -2.83 -29.95
C HIS A 116 -1.91 -1.84 -29.54
N VAL A 117 -1.93 -1.36 -28.29
CA VAL A 117 -0.84 -0.52 -27.76
C VAL A 117 0.45 -1.33 -27.72
N VAL A 118 0.38 -2.57 -27.25
CA VAL A 118 1.54 -3.49 -27.22
C VAL A 118 2.03 -3.83 -28.63
N GLU A 119 1.15 -3.99 -29.62
CA GLU A 119 1.53 -4.23 -31.02
C GLU A 119 2.25 -3.03 -31.67
N LEU A 120 1.87 -1.80 -31.31
CA LEU A 120 2.48 -0.57 -31.85
C LEU A 120 3.66 -0.07 -31.02
N PHE A 121 3.84 -0.58 -29.81
CA PHE A 121 4.96 -0.26 -28.94
C PHE A 121 6.23 -0.89 -29.52
N ALA A 122 7.12 -0.02 -30.01
CA ALA A 122 8.49 -0.39 -30.33
C ALA A 122 9.37 0.15 -29.20
N PRO A 123 9.76 -0.68 -28.22
CA PRO A 123 10.66 -0.22 -27.18
C PRO A 123 11.93 0.33 -27.85
N PRO A 124 12.38 1.56 -27.50
CA PRO A 124 13.65 2.05 -27.98
C PRO A 124 14.71 1.05 -27.57
N GLU A 125 15.63 0.69 -28.48
CA GLU A 125 16.69 -0.29 -28.25
C GLU A 125 17.23 -0.07 -26.85
N ALA A 126 16.90 -0.99 -25.94
CA ALA A 126 17.55 -1.02 -24.66
C ALA A 126 19.04 -1.02 -24.99
N HIS A 127 19.84 -0.21 -24.31
CA HIS A 127 21.16 -0.75 -24.01
C HIS A 127 20.86 -2.10 -23.38
N GLU A 128 21.15 -3.17 -24.13
CA GLU A 128 21.16 -4.51 -23.61
C GLU A 128 21.80 -4.37 -22.23
N PRO A 129 21.13 -4.79 -21.14
CA PRO A 129 21.88 -5.02 -19.93
C PRO A 129 23.08 -5.83 -20.41
N GLU A 130 24.30 -5.30 -20.18
CA GLU A 130 25.55 -6.00 -20.50
C GLU A 130 25.27 -7.46 -20.28
N PRO A 131 25.36 -8.32 -21.32
CA PRO A 131 24.95 -9.70 -21.20
C PRO A 131 25.54 -10.19 -19.89
N GLU A 132 24.69 -10.78 -19.04
CA GLU A 132 25.19 -11.62 -17.95
C GLU A 132 26.41 -12.32 -18.53
N PRO A 133 27.62 -12.16 -17.96
CA PRO A 133 28.77 -12.78 -18.53
C PRO A 133 28.35 -14.23 -18.74
N GLU A 134 28.31 -14.65 -20.01
CA GLU A 134 28.19 -16.05 -20.38
C GLU A 134 29.04 -16.78 -19.35
N PRO A 135 28.57 -17.89 -18.74
CA PRO A 135 29.40 -18.63 -17.81
C PRO A 135 30.73 -18.83 -18.54
N GLU A 136 31.74 -18.04 -18.16
CA GLU A 136 33.04 -18.08 -18.81
C GLU A 136 33.40 -19.53 -18.69
N ASP A 137 33.56 -20.19 -19.84
CA ASP A 137 33.99 -21.57 -19.94
C ASP A 137 34.94 -21.79 -18.78
N GLU A 138 34.52 -22.63 -17.83
CA GLU A 138 35.33 -22.96 -16.67
C GLU A 138 36.74 -23.14 -17.22
N PRO A 139 37.75 -22.38 -16.77
CA PRO A 139 39.09 -22.74 -17.16
C PRO A 139 39.20 -24.18 -16.69
N GLU A 140 39.31 -25.10 -17.66
CA GLU A 140 39.67 -26.48 -17.43
C GLU A 140 40.99 -26.40 -16.67
N SER A 141 40.86 -26.31 -15.35
CA SER A 141 41.95 -26.31 -14.41
C SER A 141 42.42 -27.74 -14.44
N GLU A 142 43.26 -28.04 -15.42
CA GLU A 142 44.21 -29.13 -15.40
C GLU A 142 44.88 -29.13 -14.02
N GLY A 143 44.36 -29.97 -13.15
CA GLY A 143 44.64 -29.94 -11.72
C GLY A 143 43.65 -30.83 -10.99
N ASP A 144 43.81 -32.14 -11.16
CA ASP A 144 43.17 -33.23 -10.42
C ASP A 144 43.52 -33.18 -8.92
N ASP A 145 43.22 -32.06 -8.24
CA ASP A 145 43.47 -31.91 -6.82
C ASP A 145 42.13 -31.88 -6.06
N PRO A 146 41.71 -32.99 -5.43
CA PRO A 146 40.40 -33.11 -4.77
C PRO A 146 40.20 -32.08 -3.66
N LEU A 147 41.28 -31.51 -3.14
CA LEU A 147 41.27 -30.46 -2.13
C LEU A 147 40.67 -29.14 -2.65
N ILE A 148 40.94 -28.78 -3.92
CA ILE A 148 40.44 -27.54 -4.54
C ILE A 148 38.94 -27.66 -4.80
N LYS A 149 38.49 -28.82 -5.30
CA LYS A 149 37.07 -29.13 -5.49
C LYS A 149 36.30 -29.15 -4.17
N ALA A 150 36.90 -29.72 -3.11
CA ALA A 150 36.32 -29.69 -1.76
C ALA A 150 36.22 -28.27 -1.21
N GLN A 151 37.24 -27.42 -1.41
CA GLN A 151 37.21 -26.02 -1.01
C GLN A 151 36.16 -25.19 -1.77
N ALA A 152 36.01 -25.42 -3.08
CA ALA A 152 34.96 -24.79 -3.87
C ALA A 152 33.56 -25.19 -3.37
N ARG A 153 33.37 -26.47 -3.05
CA ARG A 153 32.12 -26.97 -2.48
C ARG A 153 31.83 -26.37 -1.11
N ILE A 154 32.82 -26.27 -0.23
CA ILE A 154 32.68 -25.63 1.09
C ILE A 154 32.24 -24.17 0.94
N LYS A 155 32.88 -23.39 0.06
CA LYS A 155 32.47 -22.00 -0.20
C LYS A 155 31.04 -21.89 -0.74
N SER A 156 30.62 -22.81 -1.61
CA SER A 156 29.23 -22.83 -2.11
C SER A 156 28.23 -23.16 -1.00
N LEU A 157 28.58 -24.06 -0.08
CA LEU A 157 27.74 -24.42 1.06
C LEU A 157 27.66 -23.30 2.10
N GLU A 158 28.74 -22.54 2.31
CA GLU A 158 28.72 -21.36 3.16
C GLU A 158 27.82 -20.26 2.61
N LYS A 159 27.88 -19.99 1.30
CA LYS A 159 26.96 -19.06 0.62
C LYS A 159 25.50 -19.51 0.74
N PHE A 160 25.23 -20.82 0.54
CA PHE A 160 23.89 -21.38 0.69
C PHE A 160 23.39 -21.27 2.13
N ARG A 161 24.24 -21.56 3.11
CA ARG A 161 23.95 -21.41 4.54
C ARG A 161 23.54 -19.97 4.86
N ASP A 162 24.29 -19.00 4.38
CA ASP A 162 24.02 -17.58 4.65
C ASP A 162 22.70 -17.14 3.98
N HIS A 163 22.41 -17.63 2.77
CA HIS A 163 21.11 -17.46 2.11
C HIS A 163 19.97 -18.09 2.91
N PHE A 164 20.14 -19.32 3.39
CA PHE A 164 19.14 -20.03 4.19
C PHE A 164 18.81 -19.28 5.49
N PHE A 165 19.82 -18.73 6.18
CA PHE A 165 19.58 -17.92 7.38
C PHE A 165 18.92 -16.58 7.07
N SER A 166 19.26 -15.94 5.94
CA SER A 166 18.56 -14.74 5.48
C SER A 166 17.09 -15.03 5.21
N MET A 167 16.79 -16.10 4.47
CA MET A 167 15.43 -16.51 4.14
C MET A 167 14.63 -16.92 5.38
N LYS A 168 15.24 -17.63 6.33
CA LYS A 168 14.61 -17.97 7.61
C LYS A 168 14.24 -16.72 8.41
N LYS A 169 15.13 -15.73 8.44
CA LYS A 169 14.87 -14.45 9.11
C LYS A 169 13.74 -13.68 8.44
N GLN A 170 13.67 -13.71 7.11
CA GLN A 170 12.55 -13.11 6.37
C GLN A 170 11.23 -13.82 6.68
N LEU A 171 11.23 -15.15 6.77
CA LEU A 171 10.04 -15.94 7.09
C LEU A 171 9.53 -15.66 8.50
N GLU A 172 10.41 -15.57 9.49
CA GLU A 172 10.05 -15.15 10.86
C GLU A 172 9.48 -13.72 10.90
N ALA A 173 10.04 -12.79 10.11
CA ALA A 173 9.50 -11.42 10.02
C ALA A 173 8.12 -11.36 9.36
N LEU A 174 7.86 -12.24 8.38
CA LEU A 174 6.59 -12.35 7.67
C LEU A 174 5.52 -13.01 8.53
N GLU A 175 5.90 -13.98 9.36
CA GLU A 175 5.02 -14.59 10.34
C GLU A 175 4.64 -13.59 11.45
N ALA A 176 5.59 -12.76 11.88
CA ALA A 176 5.31 -11.67 12.82
C ALA A 176 4.40 -10.57 12.23
N SER A 177 4.56 -10.23 10.95
CA SER A 177 3.68 -9.25 10.28
C SER A 177 2.27 -9.79 10.10
N LYS A 178 2.12 -11.07 9.75
CA LYS A 178 0.82 -11.76 9.68
C LYS A 178 0.10 -11.75 11.03
N GLN A 179 0.80 -12.06 12.12
CA GLN A 179 0.21 -12.03 13.46
C GLN A 179 -0.26 -10.62 13.81
N LYS A 180 0.55 -9.61 13.52
CA LYS A 180 0.17 -8.21 13.74
C LYS A 180 -1.06 -7.79 12.93
N LEU A 181 -1.17 -8.23 11.68
CA LEU A 181 -2.32 -7.95 10.84
C LEU A 181 -3.59 -8.64 11.39
N ALA A 182 -3.46 -9.88 11.88
CA ALA A 182 -4.55 -10.59 12.52
C ALA A 182 -5.05 -9.88 13.80
N ASP A 183 -4.13 -9.41 14.66
CA ASP A 183 -4.46 -8.64 15.85
C ASP A 183 -5.15 -7.31 15.49
N GLN A 184 -4.72 -6.65 14.41
CA GLN A 184 -5.37 -5.45 13.89
C GLN A 184 -6.79 -5.74 13.37
N LEU A 185 -6.98 -6.87 12.69
CA LEU A 185 -8.29 -7.27 12.16
C LEU A 185 -9.28 -7.60 13.29
N GLU A 186 -8.82 -8.28 14.35
CA GLU A 186 -9.61 -8.55 15.56
C GLU A 186 -10.01 -7.26 16.29
N THR A 187 -9.16 -6.23 16.23
CA THR A 187 -9.44 -4.92 16.82
C THR A 187 -10.44 -4.10 16.01
N LEU A 188 -10.48 -4.27 14.68
CA LEU A 188 -11.34 -3.50 13.77
C LEU A 188 -12.74 -4.11 13.56
N LEU A 189 -12.90 -5.42 13.79
CA LEU A 189 -14.20 -6.11 13.74
C LEU A 189 -15.31 -5.43 14.56
N PRO A 190 -15.08 -5.03 15.83
CA PRO A 190 -16.08 -4.31 16.63
C PRO A 190 -16.38 -2.89 16.12
N GLU A 191 -15.45 -2.27 15.39
CA GLU A 191 -15.63 -0.94 14.80
C GLU A 191 -16.48 -1.00 13.52
N ALA A 192 -16.39 -2.11 12.78
CA ALA A 192 -17.28 -2.41 11.66
C ALA A 192 -18.72 -2.72 12.13
N GLU A 193 -18.89 -3.50 13.20
CA GLU A 193 -20.22 -3.75 13.80
C GLU A 193 -20.89 -2.45 14.30
N ARG A 194 -20.11 -1.53 14.89
CA ARG A 194 -20.60 -0.20 15.28
C ARG A 194 -21.04 0.67 14.10
N SER A 195 -20.44 0.50 12.93
CA SER A 195 -20.82 1.30 11.75
C SER A 195 -22.21 0.88 11.25
N GLU A 196 -22.53 -0.41 11.31
CA GLU A 196 -23.86 -0.95 10.98
C GLU A 196 -24.91 -0.47 11.99
N GLU A 197 -24.59 -0.46 13.29
CA GLU A 197 -25.46 0.12 14.32
C GLU A 197 -25.72 1.62 14.08
N LEU A 198 -24.68 2.40 13.73
CA LEU A 198 -24.81 3.82 13.40
C LEU A 198 -25.66 4.04 12.15
N GLN A 199 -25.54 3.18 11.14
CA GLN A 199 -26.33 3.25 9.93
C GLN A 199 -27.81 2.98 10.21
N SER A 200 -28.11 1.99 11.07
CA SER A 200 -29.48 1.71 11.52
C SER A 200 -30.09 2.89 12.32
N LEU A 201 -29.26 3.58 13.11
CA LEU A 201 -29.68 4.76 13.87
C LEU A 201 -29.95 5.94 12.92
N LEU A 202 -29.10 6.14 11.91
CA LEU A 202 -29.27 7.18 10.90
C LEU A 202 -30.56 6.98 10.10
N ASP A 203 -30.87 5.75 9.70
CA ASP A 203 -32.14 5.39 9.05
C ASP A 203 -33.33 5.69 9.96
N THR A 204 -33.22 5.35 11.24
CA THR A 204 -34.27 5.66 12.22
C THR A 204 -34.47 7.16 12.37
N MET A 205 -33.39 7.95 12.44
CA MET A 205 -33.48 9.42 12.50
C MET A 205 -34.06 10.02 11.21
N ASN A 206 -33.70 9.49 10.05
CA ASN A 206 -34.24 9.92 8.76
C ASN A 206 -35.76 9.70 8.69
N THR A 207 -36.25 8.53 9.12
CA THR A 207 -37.70 8.28 9.18
C THR A 207 -38.44 9.17 10.18
N GLN A 208 -37.79 9.57 11.28
CA GLN A 208 -38.37 10.52 12.24
C GLN A 208 -38.43 11.94 11.66
N ARG A 209 -37.38 12.38 10.96
CA ARG A 209 -37.34 13.66 10.26
C ARG A 209 -38.45 13.77 9.23
N ASP A 210 -38.66 12.73 8.42
CA ASP A 210 -39.71 12.70 7.40
C ASP A 210 -41.11 12.84 8.05
N ARG A 211 -41.36 12.13 9.16
CA ARG A 211 -42.62 12.25 9.91
C ARG A 211 -42.86 13.66 10.45
N LEU A 212 -41.84 14.30 11.02
CA LEU A 212 -41.96 15.67 11.53
C LEU A 212 -42.20 16.68 10.41
N GLN A 213 -41.61 16.44 9.25
CA GLN A 213 -41.83 17.27 8.06
C GLN A 213 -43.27 17.18 7.55
N ASP A 214 -43.86 15.98 7.57
CA ASP A 214 -45.28 15.78 7.24
C ASP A 214 -46.22 16.46 8.25
N GLU A 215 -45.92 16.40 9.55
CA GLU A 215 -46.70 17.07 10.60
C GLU A 215 -46.64 18.60 10.47
N LEU A 216 -45.48 19.16 10.12
CA LEU A 216 -45.34 20.60 9.86
C LEU A 216 -46.16 21.05 8.65
N ALA A 217 -46.12 20.30 7.55
CA ALA A 217 -46.94 20.59 6.37
C ALA A 217 -48.44 20.55 6.70
N GLN A 218 -48.85 19.63 7.56
CA GLN A 218 -50.24 19.54 8.01
C GLN A 218 -50.65 20.78 8.84
N LEU A 219 -49.82 21.22 9.78
CA LEU A 219 -50.08 22.41 10.59
C LEU A 219 -50.11 23.69 9.76
N GLU A 220 -49.25 23.81 8.76
CA GLU A 220 -49.25 24.94 7.83
C GLU A 220 -50.58 25.01 7.05
N SER A 221 -51.05 23.88 6.54
CA SER A 221 -52.35 23.82 5.85
C SER A 221 -53.53 24.21 6.75
N GLN A 222 -53.52 23.81 8.02
CA GLN A 222 -54.55 24.19 9.00
C GLN A 222 -54.52 25.68 9.32
N SER A 223 -53.32 26.27 9.43
CA SER A 223 -53.14 27.70 9.63
C SER A 223 -53.67 28.52 8.45
N ASP A 224 -53.46 28.05 7.21
CA ASP A 224 -53.97 28.68 6.00
C ASP A 224 -55.51 28.63 5.92
N GLU A 225 -56.12 27.51 6.33
CA GLU A 225 -57.56 27.39 6.42
C GLU A 225 -58.17 28.34 7.47
N LEU A 226 -57.55 28.44 8.64
CA LEU A 226 -57.97 29.37 9.70
C LEU A 226 -57.84 30.84 9.26
N SER A 227 -56.75 31.19 8.58
CA SER A 227 -56.52 32.54 8.06
C SER A 227 -57.58 32.92 7.00
N ARG A 228 -57.96 31.97 6.13
CA ARG A 228 -59.04 32.17 5.15
C ARG A 228 -60.42 32.32 5.80
N ALA A 229 -60.68 31.60 6.89
CA ALA A 229 -61.93 31.71 7.65
C ALA A 229 -62.06 33.08 8.36
N ALA A 230 -60.96 33.59 8.91
CA ALA A 230 -60.91 34.90 9.57
C ALA A 230 -61.18 36.07 8.60
N SER A 231 -60.80 35.93 7.32
CA SER A 231 -60.99 36.96 6.30
C SER A 231 -62.47 37.17 5.88
N LYS A 232 -63.40 36.33 6.34
CA LYS A 232 -64.80 36.29 5.85
C LYS A 232 -65.84 37.00 6.74
N ASN A 233 -65.45 37.54 7.89
CA ASN A 233 -66.35 38.23 8.82
C ASN A 233 -65.87 39.66 9.10
N ILE A 234 -66.66 40.68 8.70
CA ILE A 234 -66.47 42.08 9.12
C ILE A 234 -67.86 42.72 9.37
N PRO A 235 -68.23 43.10 10.61
CA PRO A 235 -69.33 44.02 10.92
C PRO A 235 -68.84 45.47 11.10
N GLY A 236 -69.77 46.41 11.34
CA GLY A 236 -69.56 47.86 11.17
C GLY A 236 -69.86 48.79 12.37
N GLU A 237 -69.18 49.93 12.29
CA GLU A 237 -69.37 51.32 12.76
C GLU A 237 -69.83 51.71 14.19
N ASP A 238 -70.54 50.89 14.98
CA ASP A 238 -70.57 51.11 16.46
C ASP A 238 -69.26 50.62 17.13
N GLU A 239 -68.41 50.00 16.32
CA GLU A 239 -67.11 49.43 16.65
C GLU A 239 -65.98 50.45 16.72
N LEU A 240 -66.06 51.68 16.19
CA LEU A 240 -64.88 52.58 16.05
C LEU A 240 -64.22 53.02 17.38
N GLN A 241 -64.98 53.12 18.48
CA GLN A 241 -64.41 53.37 19.82
C GLN A 241 -63.98 52.09 20.55
N ARG A 242 -64.53 50.94 20.15
CA ARG A 242 -63.95 49.64 20.51
C ARG A 242 -62.66 49.43 19.71
N ILE A 243 -62.62 49.75 18.42
CA ILE A 243 -61.51 49.58 17.47
C ILE A 243 -60.27 50.34 17.92
N GLU A 244 -60.34 51.49 18.59
CA GLU A 244 -59.13 52.11 19.16
C GLU A 244 -58.53 51.26 20.31
N ALA A 245 -59.36 50.79 21.24
CA ALA A 245 -58.93 49.87 22.31
C ALA A 245 -58.56 48.47 21.77
N ASP A 246 -59.32 47.96 20.82
CA ASP A 246 -59.09 46.73 20.06
C ASP A 246 -57.87 46.88 19.15
N SER A 247 -57.48 48.10 18.74
CA SER A 247 -56.28 48.37 17.94
C SER A 247 -55.04 48.46 18.81
N GLU A 248 -55.13 49.00 20.03
CA GLU A 248 -54.05 48.90 21.02
C GLU A 248 -53.88 47.45 21.49
N GLU A 249 -54.97 46.74 21.72
CA GLU A 249 -54.96 45.32 22.07
C GLU A 249 -54.40 44.48 20.91
N LYS A 250 -54.89 44.67 19.67
CA LYS A 250 -54.32 44.03 18.46
C LYS A 250 -52.89 44.47 18.17
N ALA A 251 -52.50 45.71 18.46
CA ALA A 251 -51.12 46.15 18.33
C ALA A 251 -50.23 45.42 19.34
N SER A 252 -50.68 45.26 20.58
CA SER A 252 -49.99 44.47 21.60
C SER A 252 -49.91 42.99 21.20
N GLU A 253 -50.99 42.44 20.64
CA GLU A 253 -51.09 41.06 20.17
C GLU A 253 -50.19 40.83 18.95
N LEU A 254 -50.11 41.80 18.04
CA LEU A 254 -49.17 41.83 16.93
C LEU A 254 -47.72 41.97 17.42
N THR A 255 -47.46 42.76 18.47
CA THR A 255 -46.10 42.84 19.03
C THR A 255 -45.69 41.53 19.68
N GLU A 256 -46.60 40.89 20.42
CA GLU A 256 -46.36 39.58 21.01
C GLU A 256 -46.21 38.49 19.94
N GLN A 257 -46.98 38.55 18.84
CA GLN A 257 -46.80 37.67 17.69
C GLN A 257 -45.46 37.93 16.99
N ILE A 258 -45.06 39.19 16.82
CA ILE A 258 -43.75 39.55 16.26
C ILE A 258 -42.62 39.04 17.15
N ASP A 259 -42.74 39.13 18.46
CA ASP A 259 -41.73 38.63 19.39
C ASP A 259 -41.70 37.09 19.41
N LYS A 260 -42.86 36.43 19.32
CA LYS A 260 -42.94 34.96 19.11
C LYS A 260 -42.32 34.55 17.78
N GLN A 261 -42.58 35.30 16.70
CA GLN A 261 -41.99 35.05 15.39
C GLN A 261 -40.48 35.28 15.39
N LYS A 262 -39.99 36.35 16.02
CA LYS A 262 -38.54 36.59 16.19
C LYS A 262 -37.88 35.46 16.96
N LYS A 263 -38.52 34.97 18.03
CA LYS A 263 -38.02 33.83 18.78
C LYS A 263 -37.95 32.56 17.92
N LYS A 264 -39.01 32.26 17.16
CA LYS A 264 -39.01 31.15 16.19
C LYS A 264 -37.95 31.32 15.10
N ILE A 265 -37.75 32.53 14.58
CA ILE A 265 -36.70 32.82 13.60
C ILE A 265 -35.32 32.57 14.21
N PHE A 266 -35.11 32.93 15.47
CA PHE A 266 -33.85 32.67 16.16
C PHE A 266 -33.61 31.17 16.38
N GLU A 267 -34.66 30.43 16.78
CA GLU A 267 -34.62 28.97 16.91
C GLU A 267 -34.34 28.28 15.55
N LEU A 268 -34.98 28.76 14.47
CA LEU A 268 -34.72 28.28 13.11
C LEU A 268 -33.30 28.59 12.65
N HIS A 269 -32.77 29.77 12.98
CA HIS A 269 -31.38 30.12 12.66
C HIS A 269 -30.39 29.16 13.34
N HIS A 270 -30.60 28.87 14.63
CA HIS A 270 -29.75 27.91 15.34
C HIS A 270 -29.86 26.51 14.74
N LEU A 271 -31.07 26.08 14.34
CA LEU A 271 -31.26 24.78 13.68
C LEU A 271 -30.54 24.72 12.33
N VAL A 272 -30.57 25.80 11.55
CA VAL A 272 -29.84 25.90 10.27
C VAL A 272 -28.33 25.83 10.50
N ASP A 273 -27.81 26.52 11.52
CA ASP A 273 -26.39 26.46 11.87
C ASP A 273 -25.96 25.05 12.32
N ASP A 274 -26.79 24.38 13.13
CA ASP A 274 -26.55 23.01 13.56
C ASP A 274 -26.58 22.02 12.39
N LEU A 275 -27.58 22.14 11.49
CA LEU A 275 -27.67 21.34 10.27
C LEU A 275 -26.49 21.59 9.33
N HIS A 276 -25.98 22.83 9.26
CA HIS A 276 -24.81 23.14 8.45
C HIS A 276 -23.55 22.48 9.02
N LEU A 277 -23.35 22.53 10.34
CA LEU A 277 -22.26 21.83 11.02
C LEU A 277 -22.36 20.30 10.83
N GLU A 278 -23.57 19.76 10.83
CA GLU A 278 -23.80 18.35 10.55
C GLU A 278 -23.49 18.00 9.08
N SER A 279 -23.85 18.86 8.14
CA SER A 279 -23.47 18.75 6.72
C SER A 279 -21.96 18.70 6.53
N GLU A 280 -21.21 19.62 7.15
CA GLU A 280 -19.74 19.62 7.08
C GLU A 280 -19.13 18.33 7.64
N LYS A 281 -19.70 17.80 8.74
CA LYS A 281 -19.26 16.51 9.30
C LYS A 281 -19.58 15.34 8.37
N THR A 282 -20.74 15.36 7.70
CA THR A 282 -21.08 14.32 6.71
C THR A 282 -20.16 14.38 5.50
N GLU A 283 -19.80 15.57 4.99
CA GLU A 283 -18.82 15.72 3.91
C GLU A 283 -17.44 15.21 4.33
N ALA A 284 -17.00 15.53 5.56
CA ALA A 284 -15.74 15.02 6.09
C ALA A 284 -15.74 13.49 6.26
N LEU A 285 -16.87 12.89 6.62
CA LEU A 285 -17.02 11.43 6.65
C LEU A 285 -17.02 10.83 5.25
N GLN A 286 -17.70 11.47 4.28
CA GLN A 286 -17.69 11.03 2.89
C GLN A 286 -16.27 11.01 2.33
N ALA A 287 -15.48 12.06 2.55
CA ALA A 287 -14.09 12.11 2.12
C ALA A 287 -13.23 10.97 2.72
N LYS A 288 -13.52 10.56 3.96
CA LYS A 288 -12.85 9.39 4.57
C LYS A 288 -13.31 8.08 3.97
N ILE A 289 -14.59 7.95 3.60
CA ILE A 289 -15.10 6.77 2.90
C ILE A 289 -14.42 6.65 1.54
N ASP A 290 -14.37 7.73 0.77
CA ASP A 290 -13.71 7.74 -0.56
C ASP A 290 -12.22 7.35 -0.43
N GLN A 291 -11.54 7.84 0.60
CA GLN A 291 -10.16 7.46 0.91
C GLN A 291 -10.03 5.97 1.27
N PHE A 292 -10.99 5.43 2.03
CA PHE A 292 -11.02 4.02 2.38
C PHE A 292 -11.32 3.14 1.15
N GLU A 293 -12.23 3.56 0.26
CA GLU A 293 -12.52 2.87 -0.99
C GLU A 293 -11.31 2.81 -1.92
N LEU A 294 -10.57 3.91 -2.04
CA LEU A 294 -9.31 3.94 -2.78
C LEU A 294 -8.29 2.97 -2.19
N ALA A 295 -8.07 3.02 -0.87
CA ALA A 295 -7.14 2.11 -0.20
C ALA A 295 -7.56 0.64 -0.33
N ASN A 296 -8.86 0.35 -0.31
CA ASN A 296 -9.38 -1.00 -0.50
C ASN A 296 -9.18 -1.47 -1.95
N ARG A 297 -9.34 -0.58 -2.94
CA ARG A 297 -9.01 -0.85 -4.34
C ARG A 297 -7.53 -1.19 -4.52
N ASP A 298 -6.65 -0.39 -3.94
CA ASP A 298 -5.21 -0.61 -4.01
C ASP A 298 -4.82 -1.94 -3.33
N MET A 299 -5.40 -2.23 -2.17
CA MET A 299 -5.13 -3.49 -1.47
C MET A 299 -5.61 -4.70 -2.27
N ASN A 300 -6.78 -4.63 -2.91
CA ASN A 300 -7.27 -5.70 -3.79
C ASN A 300 -6.36 -5.91 -5.00
N MET A 301 -5.83 -4.83 -5.58
CA MET A 301 -4.85 -4.93 -6.66
C MET A 301 -3.56 -5.59 -6.18
N CYS A 302 -3.04 -5.24 -4.99
CA CYS A 302 -1.89 -5.92 -4.40
C CYS A 302 -2.17 -7.41 -4.15
N ILE A 303 -3.35 -7.77 -3.65
CA ILE A 303 -3.75 -9.16 -3.44
C ILE A 303 -3.75 -9.91 -4.79
N GLN A 304 -4.33 -9.32 -5.84
CA GLN A 304 -4.36 -9.95 -7.15
C GLN A 304 -2.94 -10.22 -7.69
N VAL A 305 -2.02 -9.24 -7.59
CA VAL A 305 -0.62 -9.43 -8.01
C VAL A 305 0.05 -10.54 -7.21
N LEU A 306 -0.18 -10.59 -5.89
CA LEU A 306 0.36 -11.66 -5.03
C LEU A 306 -0.23 -13.03 -5.37
N GLU A 307 -1.51 -13.10 -5.72
CA GLU A 307 -2.16 -14.33 -6.17
C GLU A 307 -1.60 -14.81 -7.52
N GLU A 308 -1.38 -13.91 -8.47
CA GLU A 308 -0.76 -14.19 -9.77
C GLU A 308 0.69 -14.69 -9.59
N GLU A 309 1.48 -14.05 -8.74
CA GLU A 309 2.86 -14.48 -8.44
C GLU A 309 2.88 -15.84 -7.74
N ASN A 310 1.95 -16.10 -6.82
CA ASN A 310 1.84 -17.40 -6.16
C ASN A 310 1.46 -18.51 -7.15
N GLN A 311 0.52 -18.25 -8.07
CA GLN A 311 0.18 -19.19 -9.14
C GLN A 311 1.39 -19.46 -10.05
N PHE A 312 2.15 -18.42 -10.40
CA PHE A 312 3.37 -18.54 -11.20
C PHE A 312 4.43 -19.40 -10.49
N LEU A 313 4.68 -19.15 -9.20
CA LEU A 313 5.61 -19.94 -8.39
C LEU A 313 5.17 -21.40 -8.25
N GLN A 314 3.88 -21.65 -8.04
CA GLN A 314 3.33 -23.01 -8.03
C GLN A 314 3.56 -23.72 -9.37
N GLY A 315 3.38 -23.01 -10.49
CA GLY A 315 3.67 -23.53 -11.83
C GLY A 315 5.15 -23.89 -12.02
N GLN A 316 6.08 -23.06 -11.52
CA GLN A 316 7.50 -23.36 -11.54
C GLN A 316 7.85 -24.58 -10.68
N ILE A 317 7.34 -24.65 -9.45
CA ILE A 317 7.54 -25.79 -8.55
C ILE A 317 7.04 -27.08 -9.20
N GLN A 318 5.86 -27.05 -9.83
CA GLN A 318 5.31 -28.21 -10.52
C GLN A 318 6.15 -28.61 -11.73
N SER A 319 6.72 -27.64 -12.44
CA SER A 319 7.62 -27.89 -13.58
C SER A 319 8.95 -28.51 -13.12
N LEU A 320 9.54 -28.01 -12.03
CA LEU A 320 10.73 -28.57 -11.41
C LEU A 320 10.49 -29.97 -10.86
N LEU A 321 9.34 -30.22 -10.25
CA LEU A 321 8.94 -31.55 -9.79
C LEU A 321 8.85 -32.54 -10.96
N LYS A 322 8.16 -32.17 -12.05
CA LYS A 322 8.11 -33.00 -13.26
C LYS A 322 9.49 -33.26 -13.84
N LEU A 323 10.33 -32.23 -13.92
CA LEU A 323 11.70 -32.39 -14.40
C LEU A 323 12.50 -33.34 -13.50
N SER A 324 12.35 -33.24 -12.18
CA SER A 324 13.00 -34.17 -11.24
C SER A 324 12.49 -35.60 -11.36
N GLU A 325 11.20 -35.79 -11.67
CA GLU A 325 10.59 -37.09 -11.88
C GLU A 325 11.06 -37.71 -13.21
N ASP A 326 11.12 -36.91 -14.28
CA ASP A 326 11.67 -37.32 -15.58
C ASP A 326 13.18 -37.58 -15.52
N GLN A 327 13.91 -36.85 -14.69
CA GLN A 327 15.35 -37.03 -14.48
C GLN A 327 15.65 -38.21 -13.55
N SER A 328 14.71 -38.63 -12.70
CA SER A 328 14.79 -39.87 -11.91
C SER A 328 14.79 -41.14 -12.78
N VAL A 329 14.36 -41.05 -14.04
CA VAL A 329 14.45 -42.15 -15.01
C VAL A 329 15.91 -42.43 -15.41
N TYR A 330 16.82 -41.47 -15.25
CA TYR A 330 18.26 -41.65 -15.48
C TYR A 330 19.04 -42.16 -14.25
N ASP A 331 18.39 -42.34 -13.09
CA ASP A 331 19.01 -42.84 -11.85
C ASP A 331 18.70 -44.33 -11.54
N ALA A 332 18.01 -45.03 -12.45
CA ALA A 332 17.70 -46.46 -12.28
C ALA A 332 18.94 -47.39 -12.32
N THR A 333 20.11 -46.90 -12.73
CA THR A 333 21.39 -47.65 -12.69
C THR A 333 22.20 -47.43 -11.42
N GLY A 334 21.82 -46.45 -10.58
CA GLY A 334 22.53 -46.08 -9.36
C GLY A 334 22.82 -47.22 -8.38
N PRO A 335 21.83 -48.06 -7.98
CA PRO A 335 22.07 -49.06 -6.94
C PRO A 335 22.90 -50.26 -7.44
N GLN A 336 22.68 -50.73 -8.67
CA GLN A 336 23.43 -51.87 -9.23
C GLN A 336 24.87 -51.52 -9.59
N GLN A 337 25.12 -50.30 -10.09
CA GLN A 337 26.47 -49.85 -10.36
C GLN A 337 27.24 -49.58 -9.06
N LEU A 338 26.59 -49.02 -8.03
CA LEU A 338 27.17 -48.88 -6.69
C LEU A 338 27.58 -50.23 -6.11
N GLU A 339 26.70 -51.23 -6.19
CA GLU A 339 27.00 -52.58 -5.68
C GLU A 339 28.14 -53.24 -6.46
N SER A 340 28.22 -53.02 -7.78
CA SER A 340 29.34 -53.51 -8.60
C SER A 340 30.66 -52.80 -8.31
N LEU A 341 30.64 -51.49 -8.05
CA LEU A 341 31.82 -50.70 -7.69
C LEU A 341 32.30 -51.04 -6.28
N GLN A 342 31.37 -51.32 -5.36
CA GLN A 342 31.69 -51.77 -4.02
C GLN A 342 32.34 -53.16 -4.03
N ALA A 343 31.82 -54.11 -4.81
CA ALA A 343 32.44 -55.42 -4.98
C ALA A 343 33.85 -55.32 -5.61
N GLN A 344 34.06 -54.42 -6.57
CA GLN A 344 35.38 -54.17 -7.15
C GLN A 344 36.36 -53.54 -6.16
N LEU A 345 35.88 -52.66 -5.27
CA LEU A 345 36.69 -52.08 -4.19
C LEU A 345 37.14 -53.17 -3.21
N GLU A 346 36.24 -54.04 -2.78
CA GLU A 346 36.56 -55.16 -1.88
C GLU A 346 37.59 -56.12 -2.52
N GLU A 347 37.44 -56.44 -3.81
CA GLU A 347 38.41 -57.28 -4.53
C GLU A 347 39.80 -56.61 -4.60
N LYS A 348 39.84 -55.29 -4.84
CA LYS A 348 41.09 -54.53 -4.91
C LYS A 348 41.78 -54.46 -3.55
N ASP A 349 41.01 -54.30 -2.47
CA ASP A 349 41.53 -54.30 -1.10
C ASP A 349 42.12 -55.67 -0.72
N GLU A 350 41.48 -56.78 -1.11
CA GLU A 350 42.06 -58.12 -0.94
C GLU A 350 43.37 -58.27 -1.73
N GLN A 351 43.42 -57.79 -2.99
CA GLN A 351 44.64 -57.83 -3.79
C GLN A 351 45.78 -57.04 -3.14
N ILE A 352 45.51 -55.83 -2.62
CA ILE A 352 46.49 -55.02 -1.91
C ILE A 352 47.02 -55.77 -0.69
N LYS A 353 46.14 -56.36 0.12
CA LYS A 353 46.54 -57.13 1.29
C LYS A 353 47.44 -58.33 0.94
N THR A 354 47.12 -59.07 -0.12
CA THR A 354 48.00 -60.19 -0.56
C THR A 354 49.36 -59.72 -1.05
N LEU A 355 49.43 -58.53 -1.68
CA LEU A 355 50.70 -57.94 -2.09
C LEU A 355 51.50 -57.49 -0.87
N GLU A 356 50.88 -56.86 0.12
CA GLU A 356 51.53 -56.49 1.39
C GLU A 356 52.09 -57.72 2.13
N GLU A 357 51.33 -58.81 2.21
CA GLU A 357 51.81 -60.06 2.80
C GLU A 357 53.01 -60.65 2.04
N LYS A 358 53.02 -60.56 0.70
CA LYS A 358 54.17 -60.98 -0.12
C LYS A 358 55.39 -60.08 0.09
N TYR A 359 55.19 -58.76 0.16
CA TYR A 359 56.27 -57.80 0.42
C TYR A 359 56.89 -58.03 1.80
N THR A 360 56.07 -58.22 2.83
CA THR A 360 56.56 -58.49 4.19
C THR A 360 57.26 -59.85 4.30
N ALA A 361 56.80 -60.88 3.56
CA ALA A 361 57.49 -62.16 3.48
C ALA A 361 58.86 -62.03 2.79
N MET A 362 58.91 -61.31 1.67
CA MET A 362 60.15 -61.05 0.93
C MET A 362 61.13 -60.22 1.76
N GLU A 363 60.66 -59.21 2.48
CA GLU A 363 61.47 -58.39 3.38
C GLU A 363 62.09 -59.24 4.50
N LYS A 364 61.31 -60.13 5.12
CA LYS A 364 61.82 -61.08 6.12
C LYS A 364 62.88 -62.02 5.53
N GLU A 365 62.64 -62.58 4.35
CA GLU A 365 63.61 -63.45 3.68
C GLU A 365 64.91 -62.69 3.39
N TYR A 366 64.81 -61.46 2.88
CA TYR A 366 65.96 -60.60 2.64
C TYR A 366 66.74 -60.29 3.92
N LEU A 367 66.02 -60.01 5.02
CA LEU A 367 66.63 -59.74 6.32
C LEU A 367 67.34 -60.98 6.86
N THR A 368 66.74 -62.16 6.76
CA THR A 368 67.39 -63.43 7.18
C THR A 368 68.65 -63.73 6.37
N LEU A 369 68.61 -63.54 5.04
CA LEU A 369 69.79 -63.72 4.18
C LEU A 369 70.89 -62.70 4.49
N TYR A 370 70.51 -61.47 4.83
CA TYR A 370 71.45 -60.42 5.22
C TYR A 370 72.13 -60.73 6.56
N GLU A 371 71.38 -61.23 7.54
CA GLU A 371 71.91 -61.68 8.83
C GLU A 371 72.83 -62.90 8.68
N GLU A 372 72.46 -63.88 7.84
CA GLU A 372 73.29 -65.07 7.56
C GLU A 372 74.58 -64.71 6.81
N ALA A 373 74.56 -63.71 5.91
CA ALA A 373 75.75 -63.26 5.19
C ALA A 373 76.72 -62.41 6.05
N ASN A 374 76.23 -61.81 7.14
CA ASN A 374 77.02 -60.98 8.06
C ASN A 374 77.41 -61.69 9.38
N SER A 375 76.99 -62.94 9.58
CA SER A 375 77.41 -63.82 10.68
C SER A 375 78.50 -64.78 10.23
#